data_AF-A0A7S2A7P3-F1
#
_entry.id   AF-A0A7S2A7P3-F1
#
_cell.length_a   1.000
_cell.length_b   1.000
_cell.length_c   1.000
_cell.angle_alpha   90.00
_cell.angle_beta   90.00
_cell.angle_gamma   90.00
#
_symmetry.space_group_name_H-M   'P 1'
#
loop_
_entity.id
_entity.type
_entity.pdbx_description
1 polymer ?
#
loop_
_entity_poly.entity_id
_entity_poly.type
_entity_poly.pdbx_seq_one_letter_code
_entity_poly.pdbx_strand_id
1 'polypeptide(L)'
;EIALFLQDKEARIRDMARLLFFELSKRSNNPIYNLLPDIVSQLSQMGVLKDDFRNIMSFLLGFIKKERQIEMLVEKLCHRFPKCKSISQKADLAFCISQLKANEKCIKSLSEFFKLYKDALFDEDVFKSFATIVSRAKKFAKPEMKECLDEWEAKLREHSAAGLENHLAGNKAEKAKRRAAKRAARNASRKTQKKKVDYEGETDEEESVNLSSDNEEDKENMSENNSMQENATKTVRKSARGRSRRTRGNILA
;
A
#
# COMPACT_ATOMS: atom_id res chain seq x y z
N GLU A 1 -10.71 -9.00 -15.01
CA GLU A 1 -10.12 -10.13 -15.77
C GLU A 1 -9.31 -9.68 -16.99
N ILE A 2 -9.87 -8.96 -17.98
CA ILE A 2 -9.11 -8.56 -19.19
C ILE A 2 -7.86 -7.71 -18.89
N ALA A 3 -7.89 -6.88 -17.85
CA ALA A 3 -6.73 -6.06 -17.46
C ALA A 3 -5.52 -6.92 -17.01
N LEU A 4 -5.72 -8.14 -16.52
CA LEU A 4 -4.63 -9.04 -16.12
C LEU A 4 -3.81 -9.51 -17.33
N PHE A 5 -4.45 -9.64 -18.49
CA PHE A 5 -3.78 -10.03 -19.72
C PHE A 5 -2.72 -9.02 -20.18
N LEU A 6 -2.68 -7.80 -19.61
CA LEU A 6 -1.58 -6.86 -19.86
C LEU A 6 -0.22 -7.35 -19.30
N GLN A 7 -0.23 -8.29 -18.35
CA GLN A 7 0.94 -8.96 -17.78
C GLN A 7 1.00 -10.45 -18.12
N ASP A 8 0.26 -10.89 -19.14
CA ASP A 8 0.28 -12.30 -19.57
C ASP A 8 1.71 -12.74 -19.97
N LYS A 9 2.06 -14.02 -19.83
CA LYS A 9 3.37 -14.53 -20.25
C LYS A 9 3.50 -14.54 -21.78
N GLU A 10 2.41 -14.78 -22.49
CA GLU A 10 2.37 -14.79 -23.95
C GLU A 10 2.30 -13.36 -24.52
N ALA A 11 3.29 -13.00 -25.34
CA ALA A 11 3.39 -11.66 -25.93
C ALA A 11 2.17 -11.28 -26.76
N ARG A 12 1.64 -12.24 -27.55
CA ARG A 12 0.46 -12.02 -28.40
C ARG A 12 -0.77 -11.63 -27.57
N ILE A 13 -0.98 -12.30 -26.43
CA ILE A 13 -2.10 -12.00 -25.53
C ILE A 13 -1.94 -10.59 -24.92
N ARG A 14 -0.73 -10.26 -24.45
CA ARG A 14 -0.43 -8.90 -23.96
C ARG A 14 -0.70 -7.83 -25.00
N ASP A 15 -0.26 -8.05 -26.24
CA ASP A 15 -0.38 -7.07 -27.32
C ASP A 15 -1.85 -6.88 -27.74
N MET A 16 -2.63 -7.97 -27.79
CA MET A 16 -4.07 -7.90 -28.02
C MET A 16 -4.79 -7.12 -26.91
N ALA A 17 -4.45 -7.37 -25.64
CA ALA A 17 -5.02 -6.64 -24.51
C ALA A 17 -4.66 -5.15 -24.56
N ARG A 18 -3.40 -4.82 -24.87
CA ARG A 18 -2.94 -3.43 -25.06
C ARG A 18 -3.69 -2.73 -26.19
N LEU A 19 -3.85 -3.40 -27.33
CA LEU A 19 -4.59 -2.87 -28.48
C LEU A 19 -6.06 -2.62 -28.14
N LEU A 20 -6.71 -3.54 -27.43
CA LEU A 20 -8.09 -3.38 -26.99
C LEU A 20 -8.26 -2.13 -26.14
N PHE A 21 -7.44 -1.95 -25.10
CA PHE A 21 -7.52 -0.75 -24.24
C PHE A 21 -7.16 0.53 -25.00
N PHE A 22 -6.20 0.48 -25.92
CA PHE A 22 -5.88 1.61 -26.78
C PHE A 22 -7.07 2.03 -27.64
N GLU A 23 -7.74 1.08 -28.30
CA GLU A 23 -8.93 1.37 -29.10
C GLU A 23 -10.12 1.82 -28.25
N LEU A 24 -10.31 1.24 -27.05
CA LEU A 24 -11.31 1.70 -26.10
C LEU A 24 -11.05 3.15 -25.66
N SER A 25 -9.79 3.55 -25.48
CA SER A 25 -9.45 4.92 -25.05
C SER A 25 -9.86 6.00 -26.07
N LYS A 26 -9.93 5.62 -27.36
CA LYS A 26 -10.30 6.50 -28.47
C LYS A 26 -11.81 6.62 -28.66
N ARG A 27 -12.61 5.69 -28.11
CA ARG A 27 -14.08 5.75 -28.18
C ARG A 27 -14.59 7.03 -27.51
N SER A 28 -15.79 7.46 -27.90
CA SER A 28 -16.39 8.71 -27.40
C SER A 28 -16.37 8.75 -25.86
N ASN A 29 -15.89 9.88 -25.33
CA ASN A 29 -15.73 10.15 -23.91
C ASN A 29 -14.74 9.23 -23.12
N ASN A 30 -13.92 8.42 -23.79
CA ASN A 30 -12.95 7.50 -23.17
C ASN A 30 -13.56 6.64 -22.04
N PRO A 31 -14.29 5.56 -22.35
CA PRO A 31 -14.98 4.73 -21.35
C PRO A 31 -14.09 4.21 -20.22
N ILE A 32 -12.76 4.16 -20.40
CA ILE A 32 -11.81 3.66 -19.39
C ILE A 32 -11.94 4.41 -18.06
N TYR A 33 -12.21 5.72 -18.06
CA TYR A 33 -12.31 6.48 -16.80
C TYR A 33 -13.45 6.00 -15.89
N ASN A 34 -14.53 5.47 -16.47
CA ASN A 34 -15.67 4.92 -15.72
C ASN A 34 -15.40 3.53 -15.18
N LEU A 35 -14.56 2.75 -15.89
CA LEU A 35 -14.22 1.38 -15.51
C LEU A 35 -13.10 1.34 -14.46
N LEU A 36 -12.23 2.36 -14.43
CA LEU A 36 -11.07 2.40 -13.55
C LEU A 36 -11.37 2.15 -12.06
N PRO A 37 -12.38 2.78 -11.44
CA PRO A 37 -12.70 2.52 -10.03
C PRO A 37 -13.02 1.04 -9.75
N ASP A 38 -13.65 0.35 -10.69
CA ASP A 38 -13.98 -1.07 -10.55
C ASP A 38 -12.75 -1.95 -10.80
N ILE A 39 -12.01 -1.69 -11.89
CA ILE A 39 -10.77 -2.42 -12.21
C ILE A 39 -9.77 -2.37 -11.06
N VAL A 40 -9.52 -1.17 -10.50
CA VAL A 40 -8.62 -0.98 -9.35
C VAL A 40 -9.02 -1.89 -8.19
N SER A 41 -10.32 -2.00 -7.96
CA SER A 41 -10.86 -2.71 -6.81
C SER A 41 -10.78 -4.21 -6.96
N GLN A 42 -11.10 -4.70 -8.16
CA GLN A 42 -10.96 -6.12 -8.48
C GLN A 42 -9.50 -6.54 -8.41
N LEU A 43 -8.61 -5.82 -9.09
CA LEU A 43 -7.18 -6.16 -9.10
C LEU A 43 -6.57 -6.13 -7.70
N SER A 44 -6.94 -5.15 -6.89
CA SER A 44 -6.46 -5.01 -5.52
C SER A 44 -7.06 -6.05 -4.54
N GLN A 45 -8.22 -6.64 -4.88
CA GLN A 45 -8.81 -7.75 -4.12
C GLN A 45 -8.25 -9.11 -4.52
N MET A 46 -7.86 -9.28 -5.78
CA MET A 46 -7.36 -10.56 -6.31
C MET A 46 -5.96 -10.93 -5.80
N GLY A 47 -5.26 -10.03 -5.09
CA GLY A 47 -3.92 -10.31 -4.57
C GLY A 47 -2.86 -10.42 -5.66
N VAL A 48 -3.03 -9.68 -6.76
CA VAL A 48 -2.05 -9.58 -7.84
C VAL A 48 -0.72 -9.06 -7.27
N LEU A 49 0.41 -9.52 -7.83
CA LEU A 49 1.72 -9.01 -7.44
C LEU A 49 1.76 -7.49 -7.56
N LYS A 50 2.38 -6.84 -6.58
CA LYS A 50 2.45 -5.39 -6.47
C LYS A 50 2.99 -4.73 -7.75
N ASP A 51 4.04 -5.29 -8.34
CA ASP A 51 4.63 -4.76 -9.57
C ASP A 51 3.71 -4.94 -10.78
N ASP A 52 3.03 -6.08 -10.89
CA ASP A 52 2.06 -6.34 -11.96
C ASP A 52 0.88 -5.37 -11.86
N PHE A 53 0.33 -5.18 -10.66
CA PHE A 53 -0.71 -4.18 -10.40
C PHE A 53 -0.26 -2.79 -10.84
N ARG A 54 0.94 -2.37 -10.41
CA ARG A 54 1.50 -1.05 -10.75
C ARG A 54 1.68 -0.89 -12.26
N ASN A 55 2.19 -1.90 -12.95
CA ASN A 55 2.37 -1.88 -14.40
C ASN A 55 1.03 -1.79 -15.15
N ILE A 56 0.04 -2.57 -14.74
CA ILE A 56 -1.33 -2.52 -15.31
C ILE A 56 -1.93 -1.14 -15.11
N MET A 57 -1.88 -0.62 -13.87
CA MET A 57 -2.51 0.65 -13.54
C MET A 57 -1.80 1.84 -14.18
N SER A 58 -0.46 1.85 -14.25
CA SER A 58 0.28 2.89 -14.96
C SER A 58 -0.09 2.94 -16.45
N PHE A 59 -0.31 1.80 -17.09
CA PHE A 59 -0.78 1.74 -18.47
C PHE A 59 -2.20 2.31 -18.62
N LEU A 60 -3.16 1.83 -17.81
CA LEU A 60 -4.55 2.25 -17.92
C LEU A 60 -4.77 3.73 -17.56
N LEU A 61 -4.10 4.21 -16.50
CA LEU A 61 -4.18 5.61 -16.08
C LEU A 61 -3.52 6.56 -17.09
N GLY A 62 -2.58 6.06 -17.90
CA GLY A 62 -1.95 6.82 -18.99
C GLY A 62 -2.93 7.29 -20.08
N PHE A 63 -4.11 6.68 -20.19
CA PHE A 63 -5.17 7.13 -21.10
C PHE A 63 -5.99 8.31 -20.56
N ILE A 64 -5.90 8.62 -19.26
CA ILE A 64 -6.70 9.67 -18.63
C ILE A 64 -6.00 11.02 -18.77
N LYS A 65 -6.31 11.73 -19.86
CA LYS A 65 -5.67 13.02 -20.20
C LYS A 65 -6.52 14.25 -19.90
N LYS A 66 -7.85 14.10 -19.80
CA LYS A 66 -8.76 15.22 -19.59
C LYS A 66 -8.80 15.62 -18.12
N GLU A 67 -8.59 16.90 -17.81
CA GLU A 67 -8.54 17.41 -16.42
C GLU A 67 -9.80 17.06 -15.63
N ARG A 68 -10.99 17.25 -16.20
CA ARG A 68 -12.26 16.88 -15.54
C ARG A 68 -12.32 15.39 -15.18
N GLN A 69 -11.77 14.50 -16.02
CA GLN A 69 -11.75 13.07 -15.73
C GLN A 69 -10.76 12.76 -14.60
N ILE A 70 -9.62 13.43 -14.57
CA ILE A 70 -8.62 13.33 -13.50
C ILE A 70 -9.26 13.76 -12.16
N GLU A 71 -9.90 14.92 -12.11
CA GLU A 71 -10.58 15.43 -10.91
C GLU A 71 -11.62 14.45 -10.37
N MET A 72 -12.54 14.01 -11.23
CA MET A 72 -13.59 13.06 -10.85
C MET A 72 -13.02 11.71 -10.40
N LEU A 73 -11.92 11.26 -11.01
CA LEU A 73 -11.30 10.00 -10.64
C LEU A 73 -10.60 10.11 -9.28
N VAL A 74 -9.89 11.21 -9.01
CA VAL A 74 -9.27 11.47 -7.70
C VAL A 74 -10.32 11.43 -6.60
N GLU A 75 -11.43 12.14 -6.76
CA GLU A 75 -12.54 12.16 -5.80
C GLU A 75 -13.12 10.75 -5.57
N LYS A 76 -13.43 10.02 -6.65
CA LYS A 76 -13.94 8.63 -6.57
C LYS A 76 -12.98 7.70 -5.83
N LEU A 77 -11.68 7.84 -6.04
CA LEU A 77 -10.66 7.02 -5.37
C LEU A 77 -10.54 7.39 -3.88
N CYS A 78 -10.57 8.69 -3.54
CA CYS A 78 -10.61 9.15 -2.14
C CYS A 78 -11.80 8.57 -1.38
N HIS A 79 -13.00 8.62 -1.94
CA HIS A 79 -14.21 8.03 -1.34
C HIS A 79 -14.18 6.51 -1.25
N ARG A 80 -13.20 5.86 -1.88
CA ARG A 80 -13.04 4.41 -1.80
C ARG A 80 -12.15 3.95 -0.66
N PHE A 81 -11.27 4.80 -0.12
CA PHE A 81 -10.38 4.42 1.01
C PHE A 81 -11.12 3.80 2.20
N PRO A 82 -12.29 4.32 2.66
CA PRO A 82 -13.02 3.71 3.77
C PRO A 82 -13.57 2.31 3.47
N LYS A 83 -13.72 1.94 2.18
CA LYS A 83 -14.24 0.65 1.74
C LYS A 83 -13.14 -0.41 1.61
N CYS A 84 -11.87 -0.03 1.71
CA CYS A 84 -10.74 -0.95 1.66
C CYS A 84 -10.64 -1.78 2.94
N LYS A 85 -10.43 -3.09 2.79
CA LYS A 85 -10.33 -4.05 3.89
C LYS A 85 -8.91 -4.29 4.37
N SER A 86 -7.89 -3.89 3.61
CA SER A 86 -6.48 -4.08 3.93
C SER A 86 -5.67 -2.82 3.65
N ILE A 87 -4.50 -2.71 4.29
CA ILE A 87 -3.56 -1.61 4.04
C ILE A 87 -3.00 -1.65 2.61
N SER A 88 -2.77 -2.85 2.07
CA SER A 88 -2.35 -3.04 0.67
C SER A 88 -3.34 -2.42 -0.30
N GLN A 89 -4.65 -2.57 -0.07
CA GLN A 89 -5.67 -1.95 -0.92
C GLN A 89 -5.63 -0.42 -0.85
N LYS A 90 -5.36 0.14 0.32
CA LYS A 90 -5.19 1.60 0.47
C LYS A 90 -3.90 2.09 -0.20
N ALA A 91 -2.83 1.31 -0.15
CA ALA A 91 -1.58 1.58 -0.86
C ALA A 91 -1.77 1.56 -2.38
N ASP A 92 -2.56 0.62 -2.90
CA ASP A 92 -2.92 0.55 -4.32
C ASP A 92 -3.72 1.77 -4.78
N LEU A 93 -4.71 2.21 -3.98
CA LEU A 93 -5.46 3.44 -4.24
C LEU A 93 -4.54 4.67 -4.23
N ALA A 94 -3.69 4.80 -3.22
CA ALA A 94 -2.74 5.91 -3.10
C ALA A 94 -1.78 5.94 -4.29
N PHE A 95 -1.28 4.77 -4.71
CA PHE A 95 -0.46 4.65 -5.92
C PHE A 95 -1.23 5.15 -7.15
N CYS A 96 -2.47 4.69 -7.37
CA CYS A 96 -3.28 5.11 -8.52
C CYS A 96 -3.48 6.63 -8.55
N ILE A 97 -3.79 7.26 -7.41
CA ILE A 97 -3.91 8.72 -7.32
C ILE A 97 -2.58 9.38 -7.67
N SER A 98 -1.45 8.84 -7.19
CA SER A 98 -0.12 9.39 -7.50
C SER A 98 0.29 9.29 -8.97
N GLN A 99 -0.32 8.40 -9.76
CA GLN A 99 -0.04 8.31 -11.20
C GLN A 99 -0.79 9.38 -12.01
N LEU A 100 -1.83 9.98 -11.44
CA LEU A 100 -2.61 11.02 -12.08
C LEU A 100 -1.85 12.35 -12.06
N LYS A 101 -1.94 13.11 -13.17
CA LYS A 101 -1.41 14.48 -13.25
C LYS A 101 -2.33 15.44 -12.49
N ALA A 102 -2.24 15.41 -11.16
CA ALA A 102 -3.06 16.23 -10.29
C ALA A 102 -2.89 17.73 -10.59
N ASN A 103 -3.99 18.42 -10.84
CA ASN A 103 -4.05 19.88 -10.98
C ASN A 103 -4.38 20.52 -9.61
N GLU A 104 -4.43 21.86 -9.55
CA GLU A 104 -4.72 22.59 -8.31
C GLU A 104 -6.02 22.13 -7.64
N LYS A 105 -7.05 21.85 -8.44
CA LYS A 105 -8.34 21.37 -7.94
C LYS A 105 -8.25 19.98 -7.33
N CYS A 106 -7.50 19.06 -7.94
CA CYS A 106 -7.21 17.76 -7.34
C CYS A 106 -6.51 17.92 -5.98
N ILE A 107 -5.55 18.82 -5.85
CA ILE A 107 -4.84 19.03 -4.57
C ILE A 107 -5.81 19.55 -3.49
N LYS A 108 -6.67 20.52 -3.83
CA LYS A 108 -7.70 21.01 -2.90
C LYS A 108 -8.63 19.89 -2.46
N SER A 109 -9.13 19.08 -3.39
CA SER A 109 -9.97 17.91 -3.06
C SER A 109 -9.23 16.88 -2.20
N LEU A 110 -7.94 16.62 -2.48
CA LEU A 110 -7.13 15.71 -1.66
C LEU A 110 -6.99 16.23 -0.23
N SER A 111 -6.75 17.54 -0.06
CA SER A 111 -6.69 18.17 1.26
C SER A 111 -8.05 18.14 1.98
N GLU A 112 -9.15 18.38 1.27
CA GLU A 112 -10.52 18.33 1.81
C GLU A 112 -10.89 16.92 2.30
N PHE A 113 -10.59 15.89 1.49
CA PHE A 113 -10.90 14.50 1.80
C PHE A 113 -9.86 13.82 2.71
N PHE A 114 -8.98 14.59 3.37
CA PHE A 114 -7.91 14.07 4.22
C PHE A 114 -8.40 13.05 5.26
N LYS A 115 -9.57 13.28 5.85
CA LYS A 115 -10.18 12.38 6.86
C LYS A 115 -10.43 10.97 6.32
N LEU A 116 -10.58 10.78 5.01
CA LEU A 116 -10.90 9.47 4.41
C LEU A 116 -9.69 8.54 4.31
N TYR A 117 -8.47 9.09 4.27
CA TYR A 117 -7.24 8.32 4.05
C TYR A 117 -6.16 8.54 5.11
N LYS A 118 -6.30 9.51 6.03
CA LYS A 118 -5.29 9.81 7.05
C LYS A 118 -4.86 8.60 7.89
N ASP A 119 -5.78 7.69 8.16
CA ASP A 119 -5.53 6.49 8.99
C ASP A 119 -4.70 5.43 8.25
N ALA A 120 -4.33 5.67 6.99
CA ALA A 120 -3.44 4.83 6.21
C ALA A 120 -2.04 5.41 6.04
N LEU A 121 -1.79 6.65 6.51
CA LEU A 121 -0.52 7.35 6.31
C LEU A 121 0.64 6.77 7.14
N PHE A 122 0.35 5.90 8.10
CA PHE A 122 1.38 5.14 8.82
C PHE A 122 2.12 4.16 7.91
N ASP A 123 1.53 3.78 6.77
CA ASP A 123 2.14 2.91 5.78
C ASP A 123 3.05 3.71 4.85
N GLU A 124 4.28 3.23 4.66
CA GLU A 124 5.29 3.92 3.88
C GLU A 124 4.92 4.07 2.40
N ASP A 125 4.28 3.06 1.79
CA ASP A 125 3.88 3.13 0.38
C ASP A 125 2.77 4.17 0.17
N VAL A 126 1.80 4.21 1.09
CA VAL A 126 0.72 5.22 1.09
C VAL A 126 1.34 6.61 1.23
N PHE A 127 2.15 6.83 2.26
CA PHE A 127 2.79 8.12 2.51
C PHE A 127 3.65 8.57 1.33
N LYS A 128 4.51 7.70 0.80
CA LYS A 128 5.37 7.97 -0.35
C LYS A 128 4.57 8.35 -1.59
N SER A 129 3.40 7.75 -1.80
CA SER A 129 2.51 8.07 -2.91
C SER A 129 1.97 9.51 -2.80
N PHE A 130 1.49 9.92 -1.62
CA PHE A 130 1.05 11.30 -1.39
C PHE A 130 2.19 12.32 -1.42
N ALA A 131 3.35 11.99 -0.84
CA ALA A 131 4.55 12.82 -0.91
C ALA A 131 5.02 13.05 -2.36
N THR A 132 4.87 12.04 -3.22
CA THR A 132 5.14 12.15 -4.66
C THR A 132 4.21 13.16 -5.34
N ILE A 133 2.92 13.18 -4.97
CA ILE A 133 1.95 14.16 -5.48
C ILE A 133 2.37 15.57 -5.08
N VAL A 134 2.66 15.78 -3.79
CA VAL A 134 3.13 17.08 -3.26
C VAL A 134 4.39 17.54 -3.99
N SER A 135 5.40 16.68 -4.09
CA SER A 135 6.67 17.00 -4.76
C SER A 135 6.47 17.43 -6.22
N ARG A 136 5.58 16.76 -6.95
CA ARG A 136 5.26 17.13 -8.34
C ARG A 136 4.46 18.42 -8.43
N ALA A 137 3.47 18.62 -7.56
CA ALA A 137 2.65 19.83 -7.52
C ALA A 137 3.50 21.07 -7.20
N LYS A 138 4.43 20.98 -6.24
CA LYS A 138 5.32 22.07 -5.85
C LYS A 138 6.20 22.61 -6.99
N LYS A 139 6.55 21.76 -7.97
CA LYS A 139 7.39 22.17 -9.12
C LYS A 139 6.71 23.22 -10.02
N PHE A 140 5.38 23.24 -10.06
CA PHE A 140 4.61 24.11 -10.95
C PHE A 140 3.61 25.00 -10.21
N ALA A 141 3.60 24.94 -8.87
CA ALA A 141 2.66 25.69 -8.03
C ALA A 141 2.99 27.18 -7.99
N LYS A 142 1.95 28.00 -8.13
CA LYS A 142 1.98 29.44 -7.86
C LYS A 142 2.22 29.71 -6.36
N PRO A 143 2.72 30.90 -5.99
CA PRO A 143 3.01 31.24 -4.59
C PRO A 143 1.87 30.93 -3.61
N GLU A 144 0.64 31.33 -3.95
CA GLU A 144 -0.57 31.09 -3.16
C GLU A 144 -0.86 29.59 -2.92
N MET A 145 -0.56 28.75 -3.91
CA MET A 145 -0.80 27.30 -3.83
C MET A 145 0.30 26.57 -3.06
N LYS A 146 1.50 27.16 -2.93
CA LYS A 146 2.61 26.56 -2.17
C LYS A 146 2.29 26.46 -0.69
N GLU A 147 1.69 27.50 -0.11
CA GLU A 147 1.26 27.49 1.30
C GLU A 147 0.27 26.34 1.56
N CYS A 148 -0.76 26.19 0.71
CA CYS A 148 -1.71 25.08 0.80
C CYS A 148 -1.03 23.70 0.68
N LEU A 149 -0.04 23.57 -0.22
CA LEU A 149 0.75 22.34 -0.36
C LEU A 149 1.63 22.07 0.85
N ASP A 150 2.23 23.09 1.45
CA ASP A 150 3.08 22.99 2.63
C ASP A 150 2.26 22.58 3.86
N GLU A 151 1.09 23.18 4.06
CA GLU A 151 0.14 22.77 5.10
C GLU A 151 -0.33 21.32 4.92
N TRP A 152 -0.70 20.94 3.69
CA TRP A 152 -1.12 19.57 3.42
C TRP A 152 0.03 18.58 3.63
N GLU A 153 1.26 18.92 3.20
CA GLU A 153 2.44 18.10 3.43
C GLU A 153 2.78 17.94 4.92
N ALA A 154 2.64 19.01 5.70
CA ALA A 154 2.81 18.96 7.15
C ALA A 154 1.81 17.99 7.80
N LYS A 155 0.52 18.08 7.44
CA LYS A 155 -0.51 17.14 7.90
C LYS A 155 -0.19 15.69 7.51
N LEU A 156 0.32 15.46 6.30
CA LEU A 156 0.73 14.13 5.85
C LEU A 156 1.87 13.57 6.73
N ARG A 157 2.89 14.37 7.02
CA ARG A 157 4.05 13.96 7.85
C ARG A 157 3.65 13.70 9.29
N GLU A 158 2.87 14.60 9.89
CA GLU A 158 2.39 14.46 11.28
C GLU A 158 1.62 13.15 11.46
N HIS A 159 0.67 12.87 10.58
CA HIS A 159 -0.13 11.64 10.65
C HIS A 159 0.64 10.38 10.26
N SER A 160 1.69 10.49 9.45
CA SER A 160 2.58 9.35 9.17
C SER A 160 3.40 8.99 10.41
N ALA A 161 4.00 9.99 11.07
CA ALA A 161 4.79 9.80 12.28
C ALA A 161 3.93 9.33 13.48
N ALA A 162 2.80 9.98 13.73
CA ALA A 162 1.89 9.63 14.82
C ALA A 162 1.05 8.37 14.53
N GLY A 163 0.86 8.03 13.25
CA GLY A 163 -0.03 6.96 12.82
C GLY A 163 0.47 5.58 13.20
N LEU A 164 1.79 5.35 13.19
CA LEU A 164 2.36 4.04 13.48
C LEU A 164 2.11 3.63 14.94
N GLU A 165 2.34 4.54 15.88
CA GLU A 165 2.12 4.31 17.31
C GLU A 165 0.63 4.11 17.63
N ASN A 166 -0.24 4.96 17.07
CA ASN A 166 -1.69 4.87 17.24
C ASN A 166 -2.28 3.60 16.63
N HIS A 167 -1.80 3.17 15.46
CA HIS A 167 -2.26 1.94 14.81
C HIS A 167 -1.88 0.70 15.63
N LEU A 168 -0.66 0.66 16.17
CA LEU A 168 -0.21 -0.44 17.04
C LEU A 168 -0.99 -0.49 18.36
N ALA A 169 -1.21 0.66 18.99
CA ALA A 169 -2.01 0.77 20.21
C ALA A 169 -3.48 0.38 19.98
N GLY A 170 -4.09 0.84 18.88
CA GLY A 170 -5.45 0.50 18.47
C GLY A 170 -5.63 -1.00 18.23
N ASN A 171 -4.70 -1.64 17.51
CA ASN A 171 -4.74 -3.09 17.29
C ASN A 171 -4.61 -3.89 18.59
N LYS A 172 -3.76 -3.43 19.52
CA LYS A 172 -3.62 -4.07 20.84
C LYS A 172 -4.90 -3.92 21.66
N ALA A 173 -5.51 -2.73 21.65
CA ALA A 173 -6.77 -2.46 22.34
C ALA A 173 -7.93 -3.28 21.76
N GLU A 174 -8.03 -3.41 20.43
CA GLU A 174 -9.09 -4.18 19.76
C GLU A 174 -8.94 -5.68 20.03
N LYS A 175 -7.72 -6.21 19.97
CA LYS A 175 -7.43 -7.59 20.38
C LYS A 175 -7.81 -7.83 21.86
N ALA A 176 -7.54 -6.87 22.74
CA ALA A 176 -7.92 -6.96 24.15
C ALA A 176 -9.44 -6.94 24.35
N LYS A 177 -10.17 -6.04 23.66
CA LYS A 177 -11.64 -6.00 23.67
C LYS A 177 -12.25 -7.29 23.16
N ARG A 178 -11.76 -7.85 22.04
CA ARG A 178 -12.24 -9.13 21.50
C ARG A 178 -12.01 -10.29 22.46
N ARG A 179 -10.84 -10.34 23.13
CA ARG A 179 -10.54 -11.33 24.18
C ARG A 179 -11.47 -11.17 25.38
N ALA A 180 -11.73 -9.94 25.82
CA ALA A 180 -12.65 -9.65 26.92
C ALA A 180 -14.09 -10.06 26.58
N ALA A 181 -14.58 -9.72 25.38
CA ALA A 181 -15.90 -10.13 24.90
C ALA A 181 -16.07 -11.66 24.83
N LYS A 182 -15.05 -12.38 24.30
CA LYS A 182 -15.07 -13.87 24.27
C LYS A 182 -15.10 -14.47 25.67
N ARG A 183 -14.36 -13.89 26.63
CA ARG A 183 -14.39 -14.32 28.04
C ARG A 183 -15.74 -14.05 28.70
N ALA A 184 -16.35 -12.89 28.45
CA ALA A 184 -17.67 -12.54 28.96
C ALA A 184 -18.75 -13.50 28.41
N ALA A 185 -18.72 -13.79 27.11
CA ALA A 185 -19.62 -14.75 26.48
C ALA A 185 -19.48 -16.17 27.06
N ARG A 186 -18.25 -16.65 27.29
CA ARG A 186 -18.00 -17.97 27.92
C ARG A 186 -18.49 -18.04 29.37
N ASN A 187 -18.36 -16.94 30.12
CA ASN A 187 -18.86 -16.89 31.50
C ASN A 187 -20.40 -16.83 31.55
N ALA A 188 -21.03 -16.16 30.58
CA ALA A 188 -22.48 -16.14 30.46
C ALA A 188 -23.04 -17.54 30.13
N SER A 189 -22.45 -18.26 29.17
CA SER A 189 -22.90 -19.61 28.81
C SER A 189 -22.76 -20.63 29.95
N ARG A 190 -21.66 -20.55 30.73
CA ARG A 190 -21.47 -21.37 31.94
C ARG A 190 -22.52 -21.10 33.04
N LYS A 191 -22.95 -19.84 33.20
CA LYS A 191 -24.03 -19.50 34.15
C LYS A 191 -25.39 -20.04 33.71
N THR A 192 -25.67 -20.05 32.41
CA THR A 192 -26.92 -20.60 31.86
C THR A 192 -26.97 -22.13 31.96
N GLN A 193 -25.84 -22.82 31.75
CA GLN A 193 -25.75 -24.27 32.00
C GLN A 193 -25.92 -24.60 33.49
N LYS A 194 -25.30 -23.86 34.40
CA LYS A 194 -25.42 -24.11 35.85
C LYS A 194 -26.84 -23.88 36.39
N LYS A 195 -27.63 -23.03 35.73
CA LYS A 195 -29.04 -22.77 36.08
C LYS A 195 -30.02 -23.82 35.52
N LYS A 196 -29.58 -24.68 34.59
CA LYS A 196 -30.35 -25.82 34.07
C LYS A 196 -30.16 -27.11 34.86
N VAL A 197 -29.17 -27.18 35.76
CA VAL A 197 -28.88 -28.37 36.60
C VAL A 197 -29.59 -28.31 37.97
N ASP A 198 -30.18 -27.16 38.33
CA ASP A 198 -30.91 -26.96 39.59
C ASP A 198 -32.42 -27.25 39.49
N TYR A 199 -32.89 -27.74 38.33
CA TYR A 199 -34.27 -28.18 38.15
C TYR A 199 -34.24 -29.52 37.39
N GLU A 200 -34.86 -30.53 37.99
CA GLU A 200 -34.94 -31.94 37.58
C GLU A 200 -33.80 -32.83 38.08
N GLY A 201 -34.16 -33.70 39.03
CA GLY A 201 -33.33 -34.77 39.55
C GLY A 201 -33.22 -35.95 38.58
N GLU A 202 -32.24 -36.80 38.91
CA GLU A 202 -32.03 -38.18 38.46
C GLU A 202 -32.56 -38.56 37.07
N THR A 203 -31.66 -38.63 36.09
CA THR A 203 -31.43 -39.84 35.30
C THR A 203 -30.13 -39.73 34.51
N ASP A 204 -29.34 -40.80 34.55
CA ASP A 204 -28.11 -40.99 33.77
C ASP A 204 -28.40 -40.94 32.27
N GLU A 205 -27.53 -40.27 31.51
CA GLU A 205 -26.93 -40.81 30.26
C GLU A 205 -25.86 -39.83 29.74
N GLU A 206 -24.68 -40.40 29.44
CA GLU A 206 -23.51 -39.69 28.94
C GLU A 206 -23.70 -39.25 27.48
N GLU A 207 -23.47 -37.97 27.17
CA GLU A 207 -23.02 -37.58 25.83
C GLU A 207 -21.89 -36.56 25.90
N SER A 208 -20.69 -37.03 25.54
CA SER A 208 -19.48 -36.25 25.39
C SER A 208 -19.54 -35.38 24.13
N VAL A 209 -19.75 -34.07 24.28
CA VAL A 209 -19.51 -33.09 23.21
C VAL A 209 -18.08 -32.57 23.27
N ASN A 210 -17.24 -33.16 22.41
CA ASN A 210 -15.91 -32.66 22.06
C ASN A 210 -16.01 -31.20 21.58
N LEU A 211 -15.49 -30.25 22.35
CA LEU A 211 -15.06 -28.96 21.82
C LEU A 211 -13.56 -29.06 21.55
N SER A 212 -13.23 -29.25 20.28
CA SER A 212 -11.88 -29.16 19.74
C SER A 212 -11.17 -27.91 20.27
N SER A 213 -10.09 -28.18 21.00
CA SER A 213 -9.09 -27.22 21.38
C SER A 213 -8.27 -26.87 20.14
N ASP A 214 -8.70 -25.87 19.38
CA ASP A 214 -7.81 -25.20 18.42
C ASP A 214 -6.86 -24.29 19.21
N ASN A 215 -5.83 -24.94 19.75
CA ASN A 215 -4.52 -24.34 19.96
C ASN A 215 -3.88 -24.24 18.57
N GLU A 216 -3.94 -23.08 17.93
CA GLU A 216 -2.88 -22.71 17.00
C GLU A 216 -1.95 -21.72 17.69
N GLU A 217 -0.82 -22.29 18.09
CA GLU A 217 0.44 -21.62 18.37
C GLU A 217 0.94 -20.97 17.07
N ASP A 218 0.76 -19.66 16.92
CA ASP A 218 1.60 -18.92 15.96
C ASP A 218 2.89 -18.52 16.68
N LYS A 219 3.92 -19.34 16.44
CA LYS A 219 5.30 -19.08 16.80
C LYS A 219 5.76 -17.76 16.19
N GLU A 220 6.45 -17.03 17.04
CA GLU A 220 7.26 -15.87 16.80
C GLU A 220 8.01 -15.93 15.46
N ASN A 221 7.81 -14.91 14.63
CA ASN A 221 8.78 -14.52 13.61
C ASN A 221 9.63 -13.39 14.19
N MET A 222 10.73 -13.75 14.87
CA MET A 222 11.77 -12.84 15.34
C MET A 222 13.14 -13.49 15.14
N SER A 223 13.73 -13.26 13.97
CA SER A 223 15.16 -13.17 13.63
C SER A 223 15.22 -13.40 12.12
N GLU A 224 15.67 -12.47 11.29
CA GLU A 224 17.06 -12.02 11.25
C GLU A 224 17.13 -10.51 10.97
N ASN A 225 17.63 -9.75 11.93
CA ASN A 225 18.73 -8.83 11.64
C ASN A 225 19.33 -8.34 12.95
N ASN A 226 20.50 -8.87 13.33
CA ASN A 226 21.57 -7.96 13.71
C ASN A 226 22.98 -8.55 13.66
N SER A 227 23.87 -7.70 13.13
CA SER A 227 25.31 -7.59 13.36
C SER A 227 26.24 -8.73 12.96
N MET A 228 27.18 -8.45 12.06
CA MET A 228 28.50 -7.96 12.47
C MET A 228 29.36 -7.54 11.26
N GLN A 229 29.93 -6.35 11.37
CA GLN A 229 31.16 -5.96 10.66
C GLN A 229 32.32 -6.78 11.23
N GLU A 230 33.21 -7.29 10.37
CA GLU A 230 34.64 -7.01 10.46
C GLU A 230 35.43 -7.41 9.20
N ASN A 231 36.12 -6.41 8.65
CA ASN A 231 37.44 -6.44 8.00
C ASN A 231 37.81 -7.52 6.98
N ALA A 232 37.90 -7.10 5.71
CA ALA A 232 39.02 -7.45 4.84
C ALA A 232 39.35 -6.30 3.88
N THR A 233 40.37 -5.54 4.26
CA THR A 233 41.13 -4.65 3.39
C THR A 233 41.74 -5.44 2.22
N LYS A 234 41.31 -5.16 0.98
CA LYS A 234 42.13 -5.42 -0.22
C LYS A 234 42.03 -4.27 -1.19
N THR A 235 42.97 -3.36 -1.02
CA THR A 235 43.41 -2.32 -1.94
C THR A 235 43.57 -2.90 -3.35
N VAL A 236 42.76 -2.40 -4.29
CA VAL A 236 42.95 -2.60 -5.73
C VAL A 236 44.24 -1.87 -6.13
N ARG A 237 45.32 -2.63 -6.28
CA ARG A 237 46.50 -2.21 -7.03
C ARG A 237 46.16 -2.26 -8.52
N LYS A 238 45.93 -1.09 -9.12
CA LYS A 238 46.17 -0.86 -10.55
C LYS A 238 47.15 0.30 -10.68
N SER A 239 48.43 0.00 -10.84
CA SER A 239 49.36 0.92 -11.51
C SER A 239 50.12 0.16 -12.59
N ALA A 240 50.10 0.75 -13.77
CA ALA A 240 50.59 0.20 -15.01
C ALA A 240 52.12 0.14 -15.02
N ARG A 241 52.67 -0.98 -15.50
CA ARG A 241 54.08 -1.07 -15.91
C ARG A 241 54.14 -1.01 -17.43
N GLY A 242 54.34 0.21 -17.93
CA GLY A 242 54.62 0.53 -19.34
C GLY A 242 55.96 1.26 -19.44
N ARG A 243 56.95 0.51 -19.90
CA ARG A 243 58.31 0.84 -20.37
C ARG A 243 58.51 2.28 -20.92
N SER A 244 59.52 3.01 -20.40
CA SER A 244 60.37 3.88 -21.24
C SER A 244 61.68 4.22 -20.53
N ARG A 245 62.80 3.71 -21.07
CA ARG A 245 64.16 4.15 -20.78
C ARG A 245 64.39 5.46 -21.56
N ARG A 246 64.79 6.53 -20.90
CA ARG A 246 65.45 7.66 -21.56
C ARG A 246 66.60 8.19 -20.71
N THR A 247 67.76 8.12 -21.33
CA THR A 247 69.08 8.65 -20.99
C THR A 247 69.09 10.16 -20.72
N ARG A 248 69.78 10.57 -19.66
CA ARG A 248 70.53 11.83 -19.47
C ARG A 248 71.65 11.46 -18.47
N GLY A 249 72.94 11.53 -18.77
CA GLY A 249 73.64 12.55 -19.55
C GLY A 249 74.02 13.69 -18.62
N ASN A 250 75.21 13.57 -18.01
CA ASN A 250 76.09 14.53 -17.32
C ASN A 250 75.57 15.91 -16.93
N ILE A 251 75.97 16.37 -15.74
CA ILE A 251 76.70 17.63 -15.53
C ILE A 251 77.26 17.70 -14.08
N LEU A 252 78.57 17.99 -14.01
CA LEU A 252 79.41 18.60 -12.95
C LEU A 252 80.12 17.76 -11.87
N ALA A 253 81.43 18.08 -11.80
CA ALA A 253 82.53 17.72 -10.90
C ALA A 253 83.23 16.38 -11.16
#